data_AF-A0A1R1LDR3-F1
#
_entry.id   AF-A0A1R1LDR3-F1
#
_cell.length_a   1.000
_cell.length_b   1.000
_cell.length_c   1.000
_cell.angle_alpha   90.00
_cell.angle_beta   90.00
_cell.angle_gamma   90.00
#
_symmetry.space_group_name_H-M   'P 1'
#
loop_
_entity.id
_entity.type
_entity.pdbx_description
1 polymer ?
#
loop_
_entity_poly.entity_id
_entity_poly.type
_entity_poly.pdbx_seq_one_letter_code
_entity_poly.pdbx_strand_id
1 'polypeptide(L)'
;MKNSTNSRSQKFWRLFFLATFGFVVAITLLPFWPETSLFSILGYVLLFAPRWWVLAIPLFLILGYRSYSRWQRYALLPLFVLCINFLDVQWLPSYSIDETDTLDIKVMSVNVGNSGDKQSLRRLIEENEPYVVFLQEARKASMEQIFDDSWITDCAGSLCIASKFAIQRVDALSRRSLGGWGAFATKYNADIFGEKVQLINVHLDTPRAVLEGLIHMDVDISNADDNSLSRNVQASLVSSWVEDRLPAIIAGDFNMPDNENIYQRYLGKLNNVLDYSDIGLRYTKYTKWHGIRIDHILFSDYFTAKRADVLDDFGGDHRPVLAVLGQPI
;
A
#
# COMPACT_ATOMS: atom_id res chain seq x y z
N MET A 1 -33.34 34.10 31.51
CA MET A 1 -31.95 34.05 30.99
C MET A 1 -31.42 32.64 30.63
N LYS A 2 -32.22 31.57 30.63
CA LYS A 2 -31.76 30.19 30.27
C LYS A 2 -31.80 29.82 28.77
N ASN A 3 -32.33 30.67 27.89
CA ASN A 3 -32.57 30.31 26.47
C ASN A 3 -31.46 30.75 25.49
N SER A 4 -30.64 31.77 25.78
CA SER A 4 -29.65 32.26 24.81
C SER A 4 -28.36 31.43 24.77
N THR A 5 -27.94 30.89 25.91
CA THR A 5 -26.75 30.02 26.05
C THR A 5 -26.96 28.67 25.36
N ASN A 6 -28.15 28.07 25.48
CA ASN A 6 -28.52 26.85 24.77
C ASN A 6 -28.53 27.04 23.24
N SER A 7 -28.98 28.20 22.75
CA SER A 7 -29.00 28.50 21.32
C SER A 7 -27.60 28.64 20.72
N ARG A 8 -26.67 29.32 21.41
CA ARG A 8 -25.28 29.47 20.95
C ARG A 8 -24.53 28.14 20.96
N SER A 9 -24.66 27.36 22.04
CA SER A 9 -24.05 26.02 22.14
C SER A 9 -24.58 25.10 21.04
N GLN A 10 -25.89 25.10 20.79
CA GLN A 10 -26.49 24.27 19.75
C GLN A 10 -26.00 24.65 18.34
N LYS A 11 -25.84 25.95 18.05
CA LYS A 11 -25.29 26.42 16.78
C LYS A 11 -23.84 25.96 16.59
N PHE A 12 -23.00 26.09 17.62
CA PHE A 12 -21.62 25.63 17.58
C PHE A 12 -21.52 24.15 17.19
N TRP A 13 -22.22 23.26 17.92
CA TRP A 13 -22.16 21.83 17.65
C TRP A 13 -22.65 21.46 16.24
N ARG A 14 -23.70 22.12 15.75
CA ARG A 14 -24.21 21.87 14.39
C ARG A 14 -23.23 22.32 13.31
N LEU A 15 -22.59 23.48 13.49
CA LEU A 15 -21.56 23.96 12.56
C LEU A 15 -20.33 23.07 12.58
N PHE A 16 -19.88 22.68 13.77
CA PHE A 16 -18.75 21.75 13.93
C PHE A 16 -19.05 20.39 13.27
N PHE A 17 -20.26 19.85 13.46
CA PHE A 17 -20.70 18.64 12.75
C PHE A 17 -20.63 18.82 11.23
N LEU A 18 -21.13 19.92 10.68
CA LEU A 18 -21.12 20.15 9.23
C LEU A 18 -19.70 20.28 8.67
N ALA A 19 -18.81 20.97 9.39
CA ALA A 19 -17.40 21.09 9.02
C ALA A 19 -16.71 19.71 9.02
N THR A 20 -16.91 18.93 10.08
CA THR A 20 -16.40 17.56 10.18
C THR A 20 -16.96 16.66 9.08
N PHE A 21 -18.27 16.74 8.81
CA PHE A 21 -18.90 15.97 7.75
C PHE A 21 -18.26 16.31 6.39
N GLY A 22 -18.09 17.59 6.08
CA GLY A 22 -17.39 18.04 4.87
C GLY A 22 -15.95 17.55 4.80
N PHE A 23 -15.21 17.59 5.92
CA PHE A 23 -13.85 17.09 6.00
C PHE A 23 -13.75 15.58 5.76
N VAL A 24 -14.62 14.78 6.42
CA VAL A 24 -14.65 13.32 6.24
C VAL A 24 -15.04 12.96 4.80
N VAL A 25 -16.00 13.66 4.21
CA VAL A 25 -16.33 13.48 2.79
C VAL A 25 -15.13 13.81 1.89
N ALA A 26 -14.41 14.90 2.18
CA ALA A 26 -13.24 15.29 1.40
C ALA A 26 -12.12 14.22 1.45
N ILE A 27 -11.80 13.67 2.62
CA ILE A 27 -10.76 12.62 2.75
C ILE A 27 -11.21 11.29 2.12
N THR A 28 -12.50 10.94 2.16
CA THR A 28 -13.02 9.75 1.47
C THR A 28 -12.91 9.88 -0.06
N LEU A 29 -12.99 11.11 -0.56
CA LEU A 29 -12.84 11.42 -1.99
C LEU A 29 -11.38 11.65 -2.42
N LEU A 30 -10.40 11.41 -1.55
CA LEU A 30 -8.97 11.58 -1.85
C LEU A 30 -8.52 10.88 -3.15
N PRO A 31 -8.96 9.63 -3.45
CA PRO A 31 -8.67 8.99 -4.74
C PRO A 31 -9.03 9.81 -5.99
N PHE A 32 -9.96 10.75 -5.87
CA PHE A 32 -10.47 11.58 -6.96
C PHE A 32 -10.01 13.03 -6.87
N TRP A 33 -9.09 13.36 -5.97
CA TRP A 33 -8.56 14.71 -5.85
C TRP A 33 -7.79 15.14 -7.11
N PRO A 34 -7.80 16.44 -7.44
CA PRO A 34 -6.98 16.97 -8.54
C PRO A 34 -5.48 16.81 -8.26
N GLU A 35 -4.68 16.61 -9.30
CA GLU A 35 -3.23 16.42 -9.18
C GLU A 35 -2.44 17.72 -9.33
N THR A 36 -2.96 18.80 -8.74
CA THR A 36 -2.17 20.02 -8.61
C THR A 36 -1.21 19.89 -7.43
N SER A 37 -0.08 20.59 -7.45
CA SER A 37 0.92 20.58 -6.37
C SER A 37 0.31 20.74 -4.98
N LEU A 38 -0.64 21.68 -4.81
CA LEU A 38 -1.32 21.89 -3.52
C LEU A 38 -2.06 20.64 -3.03
N PHE A 39 -2.89 20.05 -3.88
CA PHE A 39 -3.67 18.85 -3.52
C PHE A 39 -2.79 17.62 -3.34
N SER A 40 -1.69 17.49 -4.09
CA SER A 40 -0.69 16.43 -3.88
C SER A 40 -0.02 16.55 -2.51
N ILE A 41 0.44 17.76 -2.15
CA ILE A 41 1.04 18.04 -0.84
C ILE A 41 0.03 17.73 0.29
N LEU A 42 -1.20 18.22 0.19
CA LEU A 42 -2.25 17.95 1.17
C LEU A 42 -2.60 16.46 1.25
N GLY A 43 -2.66 15.78 0.11
CA GLY A 43 -2.87 14.34 0.01
C GLY A 43 -1.76 13.57 0.73
N TYR A 44 -0.49 13.92 0.50
CA TYR A 44 0.65 13.29 1.17
C TYR A 44 0.60 13.50 2.68
N VAL A 45 0.25 14.70 3.15
CA VAL A 45 0.07 14.93 4.59
C VAL A 45 -1.02 14.02 5.14
N LEU A 46 -2.20 13.97 4.51
CA LEU A 46 -3.31 13.15 5.00
C LEU A 46 -3.00 11.65 4.98
N LEU A 47 -2.32 11.18 3.93
CA LEU A 47 -2.04 9.77 3.72
C LEU A 47 -0.82 9.27 4.52
N PHE A 48 0.21 10.09 4.70
CA PHE A 48 1.48 9.67 5.31
C PHE A 48 1.69 10.19 6.73
N ALA A 49 0.90 11.17 7.21
CA ALA A 49 0.91 11.53 8.63
C ALA A 49 0.19 10.45 9.48
N PRO A 50 0.37 10.44 10.81
CA PRO A 50 -0.37 9.51 11.67
C PRO A 50 -1.87 9.66 11.45
N ARG A 51 -2.59 8.65 10.95
CA ARG A 51 -4.01 8.81 10.60
C ARG A 51 -4.97 8.73 11.81
N TRP A 52 -4.51 8.21 12.94
CA TRP A 52 -5.34 7.94 14.13
C TRP A 52 -6.01 9.17 14.75
N TRP A 53 -5.50 10.39 14.51
CA TRP A 53 -6.16 11.61 15.01
C TRP A 53 -7.54 11.83 14.39
N VAL A 54 -7.81 11.26 13.21
CA VAL A 54 -9.12 11.34 12.55
C VAL A 54 -10.22 10.69 13.41
N LEU A 55 -9.89 9.75 14.30
CA LEU A 55 -10.85 9.17 15.26
C LEU A 55 -11.19 10.10 16.43
N ALA A 56 -10.31 11.04 16.77
CA ALA A 56 -10.61 12.01 17.83
C ALA A 56 -11.80 12.90 17.46
N ILE A 57 -12.00 13.14 16.16
CA ILE A 57 -13.07 13.98 15.63
C ILE A 57 -14.48 13.39 15.92
N PRO A 58 -14.84 12.17 15.47
CA PRO A 58 -16.15 11.61 15.75
C PRO A 58 -16.38 11.37 17.25
N LEU A 59 -15.34 11.07 18.03
CA LEU A 59 -15.45 10.96 19.49
C LEU A 59 -15.84 12.29 20.13
N PHE A 60 -15.24 13.39 19.68
CA PHE A 60 -15.60 14.72 20.15
C PHE A 60 -17.02 15.12 19.71
N LEU A 61 -17.48 14.68 18.53
CA LEU A 61 -18.85 14.91 18.09
C LEU A 61 -19.91 14.30 19.03
N ILE A 62 -19.61 13.21 19.75
CA ILE A 62 -20.58 12.59 20.67
C ILE A 62 -21.01 13.57 21.78
N LEU A 63 -20.12 14.47 22.21
CA LEU A 63 -20.43 15.47 23.25
C LEU A 63 -21.56 16.42 22.83
N GLY A 64 -21.70 16.66 21.52
CA GLY A 64 -22.76 17.49 20.93
C GLY A 64 -24.09 16.77 20.68
N TYR A 65 -24.24 15.49 21.03
CA TYR A 65 -25.37 14.64 20.59
C TYR A 65 -26.76 15.26 20.81
N ARG A 66 -26.99 15.91 21.95
CA ARG A 66 -28.26 16.55 22.28
C ARG A 66 -28.59 17.76 21.40
N SER A 67 -27.57 18.42 20.85
CA SER A 67 -27.69 19.61 19.99
C SER A 67 -28.06 19.28 18.54
N TYR A 68 -27.83 18.03 18.12
CA TYR A 68 -28.01 17.57 16.75
C TYR A 68 -29.47 17.38 16.34
N SER A 69 -29.75 17.59 15.05
CA SER A 69 -30.99 17.17 14.41
C SER A 69 -31.05 15.64 14.29
N ARG A 70 -32.22 15.08 13.93
CA ARG A 70 -32.38 13.62 13.76
C ARG A 70 -31.41 13.06 12.70
N TRP A 71 -31.31 13.73 11.54
CA TRP A 71 -30.36 13.38 10.48
C TRP A 71 -28.90 13.34 10.98
N GLN A 72 -28.46 14.39 11.67
CA GLN A 72 -27.09 14.49 12.16
C GLN A 72 -26.74 13.34 13.11
N ARG A 73 -27.70 12.90 13.94
CA ARG A 73 -27.52 11.74 14.83
C ARG A 73 -27.37 10.44 14.03
N TYR A 74 -28.18 10.24 12.99
CA TYR A 74 -28.05 9.06 12.13
C TYR A 74 -26.73 9.05 11.35
N ALA A 75 -26.23 10.22 10.96
CA ALA A 75 -24.98 10.36 10.22
C ALA A 75 -23.72 10.12 11.07
N LEU A 76 -23.81 10.11 12.41
CA LEU A 76 -22.64 9.86 13.27
C LEU A 76 -22.03 8.47 13.05
N LEU A 77 -22.87 7.43 12.88
CA LEU A 77 -22.38 6.07 12.69
C LEU A 77 -21.66 5.89 11.34
N PRO A 78 -22.26 6.25 10.18
CA PRO A 78 -21.54 6.23 8.91
C PRO A 78 -20.26 7.06 8.95
N LEU A 79 -20.25 8.22 9.59
CA LEU A 79 -19.07 9.06 9.71
C LEU A 79 -17.97 8.38 10.52
N PHE A 80 -18.32 7.72 11.63
CA PHE A 80 -17.38 6.92 12.42
C PHE A 80 -16.80 5.76 11.60
N VAL A 81 -17.63 5.05 10.83
CA VAL A 81 -17.20 3.97 9.94
C VAL A 81 -16.22 4.48 8.88
N LEU A 82 -16.51 5.63 8.24
CA LEU A 82 -15.60 6.26 7.27
C LEU A 82 -14.27 6.66 7.90
N CYS A 83 -14.29 7.24 9.11
CA CYS A 83 -13.07 7.60 9.84
C CYS A 83 -12.18 6.39 10.13
N ILE A 84 -12.75 5.23 10.48
CA ILE A 84 -11.95 4.03 10.72
C ILE A 84 -11.50 3.39 9.40
N ASN A 85 -12.33 3.39 8.35
CA ASN A 85 -11.91 2.91 7.02
C ASN A 85 -10.68 3.68 6.53
N PHE A 86 -10.60 4.99 6.80
CA PHE A 86 -9.41 5.80 6.51
C PHE A 86 -8.13 5.36 7.25
N LEU A 87 -8.25 4.66 8.38
CA LEU A 87 -7.12 4.07 9.11
C LEU A 87 -6.62 2.76 8.51
N ASP A 88 -7.20 2.29 7.41
CA ASP A 88 -6.80 1.05 6.76
C ASP A 88 -6.94 -0.19 7.67
N VAL A 89 -8.02 -0.22 8.45
CA VAL A 89 -8.42 -1.36 9.28
C VAL A 89 -9.27 -2.32 8.45
N GLN A 90 -8.85 -3.59 8.39
CA GLN A 90 -9.67 -4.68 7.88
C GLN A 90 -10.63 -5.16 8.97
N TRP A 91 -11.93 -5.13 8.71
CA TRP A 91 -12.97 -5.40 9.71
C TRP A 91 -13.66 -6.73 9.56
N LEU A 92 -13.67 -7.26 8.34
CA LEU A 92 -14.29 -8.52 8.00
C LEU A 92 -13.21 -9.39 7.35
N PRO A 93 -13.08 -10.66 7.75
CA PRO A 93 -12.27 -11.58 6.98
C PRO A 93 -12.88 -11.65 5.58
N SER A 94 -12.08 -11.36 4.57
CA SER A 94 -12.48 -11.46 3.18
C SER A 94 -11.68 -12.60 2.57
N TYR A 95 -12.16 -13.83 2.76
CA TYR A 95 -11.60 -14.98 2.05
C TYR A 95 -12.44 -15.21 0.79
N SER A 96 -11.80 -15.38 -0.36
CA SER A 96 -12.49 -16.02 -1.48
C SER A 96 -12.64 -17.50 -1.13
N ILE A 97 -13.82 -17.90 -0.66
CA ILE A 97 -14.21 -19.31 -0.59
C ILE A 97 -14.56 -19.72 -2.02
N ASP A 98 -13.55 -19.85 -2.86
CA ASP A 98 -13.70 -20.56 -4.12
C ASP A 98 -13.25 -22.00 -3.85
N GLU A 99 -14.22 -22.92 -3.81
CA GLU A 99 -14.00 -24.37 -3.65
C GLU A 99 -13.41 -25.01 -4.91
N THR A 100 -12.99 -24.21 -5.89
CA THR A 100 -12.34 -24.67 -7.11
C THR A 100 -10.98 -25.30 -6.76
N ASP A 101 -10.76 -26.52 -7.26
CA ASP A 101 -9.45 -27.16 -7.24
C ASP A 101 -8.46 -26.18 -7.89
N THR A 102 -7.51 -25.73 -7.08
CA THR A 102 -6.56 -24.67 -7.42
C THR A 102 -5.18 -25.07 -6.90
N LEU A 103 -4.13 -24.71 -7.64
CA LEU A 103 -2.75 -24.88 -7.21
C LEU A 103 -2.30 -23.64 -6.45
N ASP A 104 -1.83 -23.84 -5.22
CA ASP A 104 -1.47 -22.74 -4.34
C ASP A 104 -0.06 -22.22 -4.63
N ILE A 105 0.04 -20.93 -4.93
CA ILE A 105 1.28 -20.20 -5.09
C ILE A 105 1.45 -19.28 -3.89
N LYS A 106 2.40 -19.60 -3.03
CA LYS A 106 2.85 -18.74 -1.95
C LYS A 106 3.90 -17.73 -2.43
N VAL A 107 3.58 -16.45 -2.32
CA VAL A 107 4.42 -15.32 -2.77
C VAL A 107 4.74 -14.42 -1.58
N MET A 108 5.97 -13.96 -1.49
CA MET A 108 6.43 -13.03 -0.45
C MET A 108 7.02 -11.76 -1.08
N SER A 109 6.77 -10.61 -0.48
CA SER A 109 7.38 -9.33 -0.84
C SER A 109 8.07 -8.71 0.37
N VAL A 110 9.32 -8.24 0.19
CA VAL A 110 10.18 -7.77 1.27
C VAL A 110 11.02 -6.57 0.82
N ASN A 111 10.76 -5.39 1.35
CA ASN A 111 11.75 -4.31 1.35
C ASN A 111 12.77 -4.57 2.48
N VAL A 112 14.01 -4.86 2.11
CA VAL A 112 15.09 -5.23 3.05
C VAL A 112 15.60 -4.01 3.82
N GLY A 113 15.43 -2.81 3.26
CA GLY A 113 15.98 -1.58 3.81
C GLY A 113 17.51 -1.61 3.97
N ASN A 114 18.03 -0.71 4.80
CA ASN A 114 19.45 -0.67 5.18
C ASN A 114 19.78 -1.47 6.46
N SER A 115 18.79 -2.10 7.11
CA SER A 115 18.91 -2.60 8.50
C SER A 115 18.47 -4.05 8.69
N GLY A 116 17.91 -4.72 7.67
CA GLY A 116 17.41 -6.08 7.81
C GLY A 116 18.50 -7.09 8.15
N ASP A 117 18.31 -7.82 9.25
CA ASP A 117 19.18 -8.95 9.58
C ASP A 117 18.94 -10.08 8.57
N LYS A 118 19.97 -10.38 7.77
CA LYS A 118 19.90 -11.42 6.73
C LYS A 118 19.57 -12.80 7.30
N GLN A 119 20.01 -13.08 8.53
CA GLN A 119 19.73 -14.36 9.17
C GLN A 119 18.26 -14.45 9.61
N SER A 120 17.68 -13.34 10.08
CA SER A 120 16.27 -13.24 10.38
C SER A 120 15.42 -13.35 9.11
N LEU A 121 15.81 -12.68 8.01
CA LEU A 121 15.13 -12.82 6.72
C LEU A 121 15.19 -14.27 6.19
N ARG A 122 16.34 -14.93 6.29
CA ARG A 122 16.48 -16.34 5.92
C ARG A 122 15.56 -17.23 6.73
N ARG A 123 15.54 -17.07 8.06
CA ARG A 123 14.62 -17.81 8.94
C ARG A 123 13.16 -17.58 8.58
N LEU A 124 12.79 -16.33 8.30
CA LEU A 124 11.43 -15.99 7.89
C LEU A 124 11.02 -16.70 6.58
N ILE A 125 11.93 -16.77 5.61
CA ILE A 125 11.70 -17.48 4.34
C ILE A 125 11.62 -19.00 4.59
N GLU A 126 12.48 -19.56 5.43
CA GLU A 126 12.46 -20.98 5.80
C GLU A 126 11.16 -21.36 6.53
N GLU A 127 10.69 -20.53 7.47
CA GLU A 127 9.46 -20.77 8.25
C GLU A 127 8.18 -20.66 7.42
N ASN A 128 8.15 -19.73 6.46
CA ASN A 128 6.96 -19.47 5.65
C ASN A 128 6.96 -20.22 4.32
N GLU A 129 8.09 -20.77 3.88
CA GLU A 129 8.25 -21.57 2.66
C GLU A 129 7.58 -20.97 1.40
N PRO A 130 7.86 -19.70 1.01
CA PRO A 130 7.35 -19.15 -0.24
C PRO A 130 7.93 -19.90 -1.46
N TYR A 131 7.28 -19.76 -2.62
CA TYR A 131 7.83 -20.20 -3.90
C TYR A 131 8.50 -19.06 -4.65
N VAL A 132 8.02 -17.82 -4.46
CA VAL A 132 8.57 -16.62 -5.08
C VAL A 132 8.74 -15.54 -4.01
N VAL A 133 9.92 -14.90 -3.97
CA VAL A 133 10.24 -13.80 -3.07
C VAL A 133 10.68 -12.60 -3.91
N PHE A 134 9.96 -11.49 -3.75
CA PHE A 134 10.29 -10.18 -4.32
C PHE A 134 11.03 -9.37 -3.28
N LEU A 135 12.24 -8.89 -3.61
CA LEU A 135 13.05 -8.11 -2.69
C LEU A 135 13.36 -6.72 -3.24
N GLN A 136 13.18 -5.70 -2.40
CA GLN A 136 13.55 -4.32 -2.65
C GLN A 136 14.67 -3.90 -1.70
N GLU A 137 15.46 -2.90 -2.10
CA GLU A 137 16.69 -2.48 -1.40
C GLU A 137 17.69 -3.62 -1.15
N ALA A 138 17.56 -4.72 -1.88
CA ALA A 138 18.40 -5.89 -1.76
C ALA A 138 19.71 -5.69 -2.52
N ARG A 139 20.79 -6.32 -2.04
CA ARG A 139 22.07 -6.37 -2.75
C ARG A 139 22.29 -7.77 -3.25
N LYS A 140 22.79 -7.92 -4.49
CA LYS A 140 23.10 -9.24 -5.08
C LYS A 140 23.98 -10.10 -4.16
N ALA A 141 25.00 -9.51 -3.54
CA ALA A 141 25.89 -10.22 -2.60
C ALA A 141 25.17 -10.73 -1.33
N SER A 142 24.01 -10.17 -0.98
CA SER A 142 23.19 -10.69 0.12
C SER A 142 22.34 -11.89 -0.29
N MET A 143 22.05 -12.06 -1.58
CA MET A 143 21.18 -13.15 -2.07
C MET A 143 21.80 -14.52 -1.81
N GLU A 144 23.10 -14.67 -2.05
CA GLU A 144 23.87 -15.92 -1.82
C GLU A 144 23.92 -16.34 -0.33
N GLN A 145 23.63 -15.41 0.59
CA GLN A 145 23.59 -15.71 2.04
C GLN A 145 22.20 -16.15 2.50
N ILE A 146 21.17 -15.70 1.79
CA ILE A 146 19.76 -15.91 2.13
C ILE A 146 19.21 -17.16 1.43
N PHE A 147 19.54 -17.33 0.15
CA PHE A 147 19.04 -18.39 -0.70
C PHE A 147 20.15 -19.37 -1.07
N ASP A 148 19.83 -20.66 -1.07
CA ASP A 148 20.73 -21.73 -1.53
C ASP A 148 20.55 -22.02 -3.02
N ASP A 149 21.29 -23.01 -3.53
CA ASP A 149 21.31 -23.40 -4.95
C ASP A 149 19.97 -23.96 -5.47
N SER A 150 18.99 -24.23 -4.59
CA SER A 150 17.65 -24.66 -5.02
C SER A 150 16.80 -23.51 -5.56
N TRP A 151 17.24 -22.27 -5.34
CA TRP A 151 16.55 -21.06 -5.81
C TRP A 151 17.20 -20.48 -7.05
N ILE A 152 16.37 -20.04 -7.99
CA ILE A 152 16.79 -19.21 -9.11
C ILE A 152 16.68 -17.76 -8.68
N THR A 153 17.80 -17.04 -8.68
CA THR A 153 17.86 -15.63 -8.25
C THR A 153 18.31 -14.71 -9.38
N ASP A 154 17.77 -13.50 -9.41
CA ASP A 154 18.20 -12.46 -10.34
C ASP A 154 18.02 -11.06 -9.73
N CYS A 155 18.85 -10.09 -10.12
CA CYS A 155 18.84 -8.73 -9.56
C CYS A 155 19.09 -7.64 -10.62
N ALA A 156 18.26 -6.60 -10.65
CA ALA A 156 18.50 -5.38 -11.43
C ALA A 156 18.73 -4.21 -10.46
N GLY A 157 20.00 -3.92 -10.18
CA GLY A 157 20.36 -2.96 -9.13
C GLY A 157 19.90 -3.47 -7.76
N SER A 158 18.98 -2.76 -7.12
CA SER A 158 18.44 -3.07 -5.79
C SER A 158 17.12 -3.84 -5.80
N LEU A 159 16.60 -4.19 -6.98
CA LEU A 159 15.43 -5.04 -7.15
C LEU A 159 15.89 -6.46 -7.43
N CYS A 160 15.65 -7.38 -6.51
CA CYS A 160 16.00 -8.78 -6.64
C CYS A 160 14.75 -9.67 -6.58
N ILE A 161 14.81 -10.82 -7.23
CA ILE A 161 13.80 -11.87 -7.14
C ILE A 161 14.49 -13.19 -6.83
N ALA A 162 13.84 -14.02 -6.03
CA ALA A 162 14.19 -15.42 -5.84
C ALA A 162 12.96 -16.27 -6.14
N SER A 163 13.12 -17.32 -6.95
CA SER A 163 12.03 -18.19 -7.39
C SER A 163 12.44 -19.65 -7.36
N LYS A 164 11.54 -20.53 -6.92
CA LYS A 164 11.65 -22.00 -7.10
C LYS A 164 11.26 -22.44 -8.51
N PHE A 165 10.61 -21.57 -9.28
CA PHE A 165 10.25 -21.77 -10.68
C PHE A 165 11.29 -21.13 -11.60
N ALA A 166 11.41 -21.67 -12.81
CA ALA A 166 12.22 -21.07 -13.86
C ALA A 166 11.73 -19.64 -14.17
N ILE A 167 12.64 -18.67 -14.11
CA ILE A 167 12.37 -17.27 -14.39
C ILE A 167 13.30 -16.73 -15.47
N GLN A 168 12.76 -15.87 -16.34
CA GLN A 168 13.52 -15.13 -17.34
C GLN A 168 13.19 -13.64 -17.24
N ARG A 169 14.20 -12.80 -17.02
CA ARG A 169 14.02 -11.35 -17.08
C ARG A 169 13.65 -10.93 -18.50
N VAL A 170 12.54 -10.22 -18.62
CA VAL A 170 12.05 -9.65 -19.88
C VAL A 170 12.55 -8.22 -20.03
N ASP A 171 12.40 -7.40 -18.98
CA ASP A 171 12.73 -5.98 -19.02
C ASP A 171 12.99 -5.41 -17.62
N ALA A 172 13.61 -4.22 -17.56
CA ALA A 172 13.84 -3.45 -16.34
C ALA A 172 13.71 -1.94 -16.62
N LEU A 173 12.83 -1.26 -15.88
CA LEU A 173 12.66 0.19 -15.97
C LEU A 173 13.56 0.92 -14.98
N SER A 174 14.17 1.99 -15.47
CA SER A 174 15.15 2.79 -14.75
C SER A 174 14.67 4.21 -14.51
N ARG A 175 15.03 4.76 -13.36
CA ARG A 175 14.77 6.15 -12.98
C ARG A 175 15.61 7.15 -13.77
N ARG A 176 16.62 6.70 -14.53
CA ARG A 176 17.56 7.58 -15.25
C ARG A 176 16.86 8.54 -16.22
N SER A 177 15.80 8.09 -16.89
CA SER A 177 15.00 8.94 -17.79
C SER A 177 14.24 10.05 -17.07
N LEU A 178 14.04 9.92 -15.76
CA LEU A 178 13.37 10.88 -14.87
C LEU A 178 14.38 11.66 -14.01
N GLY A 179 15.67 11.60 -14.32
CA GLY A 179 16.74 12.28 -13.55
C GLY A 179 17.16 11.57 -12.26
N GLY A 180 16.60 10.39 -11.97
CA GLY A 180 16.94 9.59 -10.79
C GLY A 180 17.92 8.44 -11.07
N TRP A 181 18.16 7.60 -10.07
CA TRP A 181 19.09 6.48 -10.14
C TRP A 181 18.43 5.16 -9.75
N GLY A 182 18.91 4.05 -10.33
CA GLY A 182 18.42 2.70 -10.01
C GLY A 182 17.19 2.27 -10.81
N ALA A 183 16.90 0.98 -10.76
CA ALA A 183 15.68 0.40 -11.34
C ALA A 183 14.49 0.65 -10.40
N PHE A 184 13.32 0.94 -10.96
CA PHE A 184 12.06 1.05 -10.19
C PHE A 184 11.08 -0.08 -10.47
N ALA A 185 11.28 -0.83 -11.55
CA ALA A 185 10.53 -2.04 -11.82
C ALA A 185 11.35 -3.03 -12.65
N THR A 186 11.11 -4.33 -12.44
CA THR A 186 11.67 -5.41 -13.27
C THR A 186 10.59 -6.42 -13.58
N LYS A 187 10.47 -6.81 -14.86
CA LYS A 187 9.50 -7.78 -15.35
C LYS A 187 10.18 -9.10 -15.68
N TYR A 188 9.59 -10.19 -15.22
CA TYR A 188 10.00 -11.56 -15.50
C TYR A 188 8.83 -12.34 -16.08
N ASN A 189 9.15 -13.33 -16.91
CA ASN A 189 8.25 -14.43 -17.20
C ASN A 189 8.68 -15.64 -16.37
N ALA A 190 7.72 -16.31 -15.77
CA ALA A 190 7.91 -17.55 -15.02
C ALA A 190 6.99 -18.64 -15.59
N ASP A 191 7.44 -19.89 -15.53
CA ASP A 191 6.58 -21.06 -15.75
C ASP A 191 6.18 -21.60 -14.38
N ILE A 192 4.95 -21.30 -13.97
CA ILE A 192 4.39 -21.67 -12.67
C ILE A 192 3.29 -22.70 -12.91
N PHE A 193 3.55 -23.92 -12.45
CA PHE A 193 2.65 -25.06 -12.61
C PHE A 193 2.18 -25.30 -14.06
N GLY A 194 3.03 -25.02 -15.06
CA GLY A 194 2.73 -25.19 -16.48
C GLY A 194 2.12 -23.95 -17.15
N GLU A 195 1.88 -22.87 -16.40
CA GLU A 195 1.32 -21.62 -16.90
C GLU A 195 2.36 -20.50 -16.93
N LYS A 196 2.29 -19.67 -17.98
CA LYS A 196 3.19 -18.55 -18.15
C LYS A 196 2.70 -17.34 -17.35
N VAL A 197 3.37 -17.06 -16.24
CA VAL A 197 3.02 -15.97 -15.31
C VAL A 197 4.00 -14.81 -15.43
N GLN A 198 3.49 -13.58 -15.46
CA GLN A 198 4.28 -12.36 -15.36
C GLN A 198 4.56 -12.04 -13.89
N LEU A 199 5.83 -11.92 -13.53
CA LEU A 199 6.26 -11.50 -12.19
C LEU A 199 6.90 -10.12 -12.30
N ILE A 200 6.35 -9.12 -11.60
CA ILE A 200 6.81 -7.74 -11.67
C ILE A 200 7.24 -7.29 -10.27
N ASN A 201 8.54 -7.08 -10.09
CA ASN A 201 9.07 -6.50 -8.84
C ASN A 201 9.09 -4.97 -8.97
N VAL A 202 8.57 -4.24 -7.99
CA VAL A 202 8.55 -2.78 -7.98
C VAL A 202 9.19 -2.18 -6.73
N HIS A 203 9.82 -1.03 -6.91
CA HIS A 203 10.17 -0.11 -5.83
C HIS A 203 10.01 1.29 -6.39
N LEU A 204 8.87 1.95 -6.15
CA LEU A 204 8.52 3.24 -6.77
C LEU A 204 8.99 4.42 -5.91
N ASP A 205 9.00 5.62 -6.49
CA ASP A 205 9.46 6.83 -5.80
C ASP A 205 8.63 7.15 -4.55
N THR A 206 9.36 7.56 -3.51
CA THR A 206 8.78 7.98 -2.23
C THR A 206 8.40 9.46 -2.24
N PRO A 207 7.30 9.88 -1.59
CA PRO A 207 6.97 11.30 -1.37
C PRO A 207 7.78 11.93 -0.23
N ARG A 208 8.77 11.22 0.33
CA ARG A 208 9.55 11.63 1.51
C ARG A 208 10.12 13.04 1.41
N ALA A 209 10.73 13.42 0.29
CA ALA A 209 11.34 14.74 0.14
C ALA A 209 10.30 15.87 0.27
N VAL A 210 9.09 15.66 -0.25
CA VAL A 210 7.97 16.63 -0.12
C VAL A 210 7.51 16.74 1.34
N LEU A 211 7.42 15.61 2.03
CA LEU A 211 7.06 15.56 3.46
C LEU A 211 8.14 16.17 4.36
N GLU A 212 9.41 15.95 4.06
CA GLU A 212 10.54 16.54 4.80
C GLU A 212 10.58 18.06 4.62
N GLY A 213 10.32 18.58 3.41
CA GLY A 213 10.18 20.02 3.18
C GLY A 213 9.06 20.64 4.04
N LEU A 214 7.91 19.98 4.19
CA LEU A 214 6.84 20.43 5.09
C LEU A 214 7.27 20.45 6.56
N ILE A 215 7.95 19.39 7.02
CA ILE A 215 8.43 19.27 8.41
C ILE A 215 9.44 20.38 8.74
N HIS A 216 10.32 20.71 7.78
CA HIS A 216 11.34 21.74 7.92
C HIS A 216 10.85 23.15 7.55
N MET A 217 9.56 23.32 7.23
CA MET A 217 8.95 24.57 6.78
C MET A 217 9.66 25.18 5.54
N ASP A 218 10.23 24.32 4.70
CA ASP A 218 10.94 24.63 3.46
C ASP A 218 10.21 23.92 2.30
N VAL A 219 8.99 24.36 2.03
CA VAL A 219 8.12 23.73 1.03
C VAL A 219 8.53 24.18 -0.36
N ASP A 220 9.15 23.26 -1.09
CA ASP A 220 9.43 23.41 -2.51
C ASP A 220 8.28 22.83 -3.36
N ILE A 221 7.54 23.72 -4.00
CA ILE A 221 6.42 23.36 -4.89
C ILE A 221 6.92 22.64 -6.15
N SER A 222 8.09 23.01 -6.67
CA SER A 222 8.68 22.34 -7.84
C SER A 222 9.03 20.90 -7.52
N ASN A 223 9.61 20.66 -6.34
CA ASN A 223 9.88 19.30 -5.86
C ASN A 223 8.59 18.47 -5.74
N ALA A 224 7.48 19.06 -5.28
CA ALA A 224 6.20 18.37 -5.23
C ALA A 224 5.65 18.01 -6.63
N ASP A 225 5.80 18.91 -7.60
CA ASP A 225 5.40 18.67 -8.99
C ASP A 225 6.25 17.57 -9.64
N ASP A 226 7.58 17.65 -9.49
CA ASP A 226 8.52 16.68 -10.04
C ASP A 226 8.31 15.28 -9.42
N ASN A 227 8.09 15.22 -8.10
CA ASN A 227 7.78 13.97 -7.41
C ASN A 227 6.45 13.37 -7.88
N SER A 228 5.41 14.18 -7.97
CA SER A 228 4.09 13.77 -8.47
C SER A 228 4.16 13.26 -9.90
N LEU A 229 4.91 13.95 -10.77
CA LEU A 229 5.15 13.55 -12.15
C LEU A 229 5.90 12.22 -12.23
N SER A 230 7.02 12.09 -11.50
CA SER A 230 7.82 10.86 -11.48
C SER A 230 6.98 9.66 -11.04
N ARG A 231 6.23 9.78 -9.94
CA ARG A 231 5.38 8.71 -9.41
C ARG A 231 4.25 8.34 -10.39
N ASN A 232 3.62 9.32 -11.04
CA ASN A 232 2.64 9.07 -12.11
C ASN A 232 3.25 8.29 -13.29
N VAL A 233 4.43 8.70 -13.77
CA VAL A 233 5.10 8.02 -14.88
C VAL A 233 5.49 6.60 -14.49
N GLN A 234 6.07 6.39 -13.31
CA GLN A 234 6.46 5.07 -12.84
C GLN A 234 5.25 4.12 -12.69
N ALA A 235 4.18 4.59 -12.05
CA ALA A 235 2.96 3.79 -11.89
C ALA A 235 2.28 3.46 -13.22
N SER A 236 2.22 4.43 -14.15
CA SER A 236 1.64 4.20 -15.48
C SER A 236 2.45 3.22 -16.33
N LEU A 237 3.79 3.28 -16.28
CA LEU A 237 4.65 2.34 -16.98
C LEU A 237 4.53 0.92 -16.41
N VAL A 238 4.50 0.77 -15.08
CA VAL A 238 4.26 -0.53 -14.44
C VAL A 238 2.89 -1.10 -14.82
N SER A 239 1.84 -0.27 -14.80
CA SER A 239 0.49 -0.67 -15.23
C SER A 239 0.47 -1.14 -16.69
N SER A 240 1.21 -0.46 -17.57
CA SER A 240 1.30 -0.83 -18.99
C SER A 240 2.01 -2.16 -19.27
N TRP A 241 2.75 -2.70 -18.29
CA TRP A 241 3.40 -4.00 -18.41
C TRP A 241 2.47 -5.18 -18.18
N VAL A 242 1.34 -4.96 -17.50
CA VAL A 242 0.33 -6.00 -17.31
C VAL A 242 -0.33 -6.26 -18.65
N GLU A 243 -0.09 -7.45 -19.19
CA GLU A 243 -0.72 -7.86 -20.43
C GLU A 243 -2.05 -8.52 -20.10
N ASP A 244 -3.17 -8.01 -20.65
CA ASP A 244 -4.54 -8.54 -20.39
C ASP A 244 -4.69 -10.06 -20.61
N ARG A 245 -3.76 -10.69 -21.33
CA ARG A 245 -3.81 -12.11 -21.72
C ARG A 245 -2.92 -13.02 -20.88
N LEU A 246 -2.09 -12.47 -19.99
CA LEU A 246 -1.19 -13.27 -19.17
C LEU A 246 -1.52 -13.07 -17.68
N PRO A 247 -1.55 -14.15 -16.89
CA PRO A 247 -1.59 -14.03 -15.44
C PRO A 247 -0.43 -13.16 -14.95
N ALA A 248 -0.70 -12.22 -14.05
CA ALA A 248 0.30 -11.29 -13.55
C ALA A 248 0.28 -11.17 -12.04
N ILE A 249 1.47 -11.09 -11.44
CA ILE A 249 1.71 -10.79 -10.03
C ILE A 249 2.70 -9.63 -9.96
N ILE A 250 2.29 -8.53 -9.34
CA ILE A 250 3.12 -7.34 -9.10
C ILE A 250 3.35 -7.21 -7.60
N ALA A 251 4.60 -7.14 -7.16
CA ALA A 251 4.89 -7.09 -5.74
C ALA A 251 6.07 -6.17 -5.44
N GLY A 252 5.97 -5.47 -4.31
CA GLY A 252 7.07 -4.68 -3.78
C GLY A 252 6.63 -3.46 -3.00
N ASP A 253 7.55 -2.53 -2.83
CA ASP A 253 7.32 -1.24 -2.17
C ASP A 253 6.81 -0.23 -3.20
N PHE A 254 5.52 0.02 -3.19
CA PHE A 254 4.93 0.99 -4.10
C PHE A 254 5.15 2.42 -3.61
N ASN A 255 5.56 2.63 -2.36
CA ASN A 255 5.56 3.94 -1.72
C ASN A 255 4.21 4.68 -1.86
N MET A 256 3.10 3.94 -1.97
CA MET A 256 1.75 4.49 -2.09
C MET A 256 0.77 3.68 -1.26
N PRO A 257 -0.07 4.32 -0.44
CA PRO A 257 -1.30 3.71 0.05
C PRO A 257 -2.26 3.38 -1.09
N ASP A 258 -3.08 2.36 -0.88
CA ASP A 258 -4.07 1.94 -1.88
C ASP A 258 -5.14 3.02 -2.12
N ASN A 259 -5.41 3.87 -1.14
CA ASN A 259 -6.35 4.98 -1.26
C ASN A 259 -5.73 6.28 -1.84
N GLU A 260 -4.51 6.22 -2.38
CA GLU A 260 -3.92 7.31 -3.14
C GLU A 260 -4.48 7.37 -4.58
N ASN A 261 -4.64 8.59 -5.11
CA ASN A 261 -5.13 8.85 -6.47
C ASN A 261 -4.28 8.15 -7.56
N ILE A 262 -2.95 8.22 -7.46
CA ILE A 262 -2.04 7.60 -8.45
C ILE A 262 -2.21 6.07 -8.42
N TYR A 263 -2.29 5.48 -7.23
CA TYR A 263 -2.54 4.04 -7.07
C TYR A 263 -3.87 3.66 -7.72
N GLN A 264 -4.96 4.33 -7.37
CA GLN A 264 -6.30 3.99 -7.87
C GLN A 264 -6.40 4.13 -9.40
N ARG A 265 -5.76 5.14 -9.98
CA ARG A 265 -5.77 5.37 -11.43
C ARG A 265 -5.10 4.24 -12.21
N TYR A 266 -3.93 3.78 -11.77
CA TYR A 266 -3.09 2.89 -12.58
C TYR A 266 -3.11 1.44 -12.11
N LEU A 267 -3.33 1.20 -10.82
CA LEU A 267 -3.17 -0.10 -10.17
C LEU A 267 -4.48 -0.61 -9.54
N GLY A 268 -5.47 0.27 -9.32
CA GLY A 268 -6.75 -0.08 -8.69
C GLY A 268 -7.65 -1.04 -9.47
N LYS A 269 -7.28 -1.39 -10.72
CA LYS A 269 -7.95 -2.45 -11.49
C LYS A 269 -7.45 -3.85 -11.16
N LEU A 270 -6.27 -3.95 -10.54
CA LEU A 270 -5.73 -5.22 -10.07
C LEU A 270 -6.25 -5.51 -8.67
N ASN A 271 -6.33 -6.79 -8.34
CA ASN A 271 -6.70 -7.20 -7.00
C ASN A 271 -5.48 -7.06 -6.08
N ASN A 272 -5.67 -6.55 -4.86
CA ASN A 272 -4.61 -6.45 -3.85
C ASN A 272 -4.83 -7.51 -2.78
N VAL A 273 -3.81 -8.35 -2.52
CA VAL A 273 -3.93 -9.45 -1.55
C VAL A 273 -4.31 -8.97 -0.16
N LEU A 274 -3.89 -7.77 0.23
CA LEU A 274 -4.16 -7.24 1.56
C LEU A 274 -5.64 -6.86 1.74
N ASP A 275 -6.42 -6.77 0.67
CA ASP A 275 -7.88 -6.63 0.74
C ASP A 275 -8.58 -7.93 1.19
N TYR A 276 -7.82 -9.04 1.18
CA TYR A 276 -8.25 -10.39 1.57
C TYR A 276 -7.52 -10.91 2.83
N SER A 277 -6.92 -10.01 3.61
CA SER A 277 -6.25 -10.37 4.87
C SER A 277 -7.24 -10.61 6.02
N ASP A 278 -6.72 -11.14 7.12
CA ASP A 278 -7.44 -11.23 8.39
C ASP A 278 -7.78 -9.84 8.94
N ILE A 279 -8.64 -9.81 9.96
CA ILE A 279 -9.04 -8.60 10.69
C ILE A 279 -7.82 -7.95 11.34
N GLY A 280 -7.58 -6.67 11.08
CA GLY A 280 -6.49 -5.93 11.72
C GLY A 280 -5.98 -4.73 10.93
N LEU A 281 -4.91 -4.13 11.45
CA LEU A 281 -4.16 -3.09 10.75
C LEU A 281 -3.22 -3.74 9.72
N ARG A 282 -3.21 -3.21 8.50
CA ARG A 282 -2.45 -3.76 7.37
C ARG A 282 -1.18 -2.98 7.06
N TYR A 283 -0.61 -2.34 8.07
CA TYR A 283 0.58 -1.50 7.90
C TYR A 283 1.82 -2.34 7.59
N THR A 284 2.47 -2.01 6.48
CA THR A 284 3.67 -2.69 5.98
C THR A 284 4.94 -1.88 6.23
N LYS A 285 4.83 -0.58 6.51
CA LYS A 285 5.94 0.24 7.00
C LYS A 285 5.60 0.89 8.34
N TYR A 286 6.52 0.83 9.30
CA TYR A 286 6.40 1.49 10.59
C TYR A 286 7.39 2.65 10.70
N THR A 287 6.87 3.82 11.05
CA THR A 287 7.67 4.94 11.54
C THR A 287 7.73 4.89 13.07
N LYS A 288 8.40 5.85 13.70
CA LYS A 288 8.53 5.89 15.17
C LYS A 288 7.18 5.91 15.91
N TRP A 289 6.10 6.42 15.31
CA TRP A 289 4.84 6.68 16.03
C TRP A 289 3.56 6.24 15.30
N HIS A 290 3.67 5.73 14.07
CA HIS A 290 2.54 5.22 13.30
C HIS A 290 3.02 4.30 12.16
N GLY A 291 2.10 3.50 11.60
CA GLY A 291 2.35 2.71 10.40
C GLY A 291 1.61 3.23 9.17
N ILE A 292 1.95 2.67 8.02
CA ILE A 292 1.30 2.90 6.73
C ILE A 292 1.42 1.63 5.87
N ARG A 293 0.40 1.34 5.05
CA ARG A 293 0.45 0.28 4.04
C ARG A 293 0.99 0.87 2.74
N ILE A 294 2.19 0.47 2.32
CA ILE A 294 2.82 0.91 1.06
C ILE A 294 3.48 -0.22 0.27
N ASP A 295 3.84 -1.32 0.94
CA ASP A 295 4.18 -2.58 0.29
C ASP A 295 2.90 -3.35 -0.05
N HIS A 296 2.80 -3.84 -1.29
CA HIS A 296 1.63 -4.55 -1.80
C HIS A 296 2.04 -5.78 -2.62
N ILE A 297 1.10 -6.72 -2.75
CA ILE A 297 1.12 -7.76 -3.78
C ILE A 297 -0.21 -7.63 -4.54
N LEU A 298 -0.12 -7.28 -5.81
CA LEU A 298 -1.24 -7.14 -6.73
C LEU A 298 -1.27 -8.33 -7.69
N PHE A 299 -2.46 -8.75 -8.10
CA PHE A 299 -2.63 -9.86 -9.02
C PHE A 299 -3.79 -9.63 -10.00
N SER A 300 -3.65 -10.20 -11.20
CA SER A 300 -4.71 -10.23 -12.21
C SER A 300 -5.87 -11.15 -11.81
N ASP A 301 -7.05 -10.96 -12.41
CA ASP A 301 -8.27 -11.77 -12.16
C ASP A 301 -8.13 -13.28 -12.40
N TYR A 302 -7.02 -13.73 -12.99
CA TYR A 302 -6.69 -15.15 -13.13
C TYR A 302 -6.48 -15.87 -11.79
N PHE A 303 -5.98 -15.17 -10.76
CA PHE A 303 -5.73 -15.75 -9.44
C PHE A 303 -6.85 -15.44 -8.46
N THR A 304 -7.02 -16.29 -7.45
CA THR A 304 -7.86 -16.02 -6.27
C THR A 304 -7.01 -15.84 -5.02
N ALA A 305 -7.31 -14.84 -4.18
CA ALA A 305 -6.58 -14.65 -2.93
C ALA A 305 -7.11 -15.56 -1.83
N LYS A 306 -6.33 -16.58 -1.45
CA LYS A 306 -6.71 -17.52 -0.38
C LYS A 306 -6.33 -17.02 1.00
N ARG A 307 -5.18 -16.36 1.10
CA ARG A 307 -4.64 -15.85 2.36
C ARG A 307 -3.67 -14.71 2.11
N ALA A 308 -3.68 -13.72 3.00
CA ALA A 308 -2.67 -12.67 3.03
C ALA A 308 -2.31 -12.29 4.47
N ASP A 309 -1.03 -12.18 4.74
CA ASP A 309 -0.49 -11.83 6.05
C ASP A 309 0.56 -10.73 5.90
N VAL A 310 0.55 -9.77 6.82
CA VAL A 310 1.70 -8.90 7.07
C VAL A 310 2.51 -9.54 8.20
N LEU A 311 3.68 -10.09 7.87
CA LEU A 311 4.53 -10.83 8.80
C LEU A 311 5.26 -9.88 9.74
N ASP A 312 5.75 -10.39 10.86
CA ASP A 312 6.53 -9.61 11.83
C ASP A 312 7.78 -8.98 11.22
N ASP A 313 8.26 -7.90 11.84
CA ASP A 313 9.51 -7.27 11.40
C ASP A 313 10.69 -8.22 11.63
N PHE A 314 11.71 -8.08 10.77
CA PHE A 314 12.96 -8.85 10.84
C PHE A 314 14.16 -7.92 11.08
N GLY A 315 13.93 -6.83 11.83
CA GLY A 315 14.93 -5.79 12.11
C GLY A 315 14.94 -4.59 11.14
N GLY A 316 13.96 -4.50 10.25
CA GLY A 316 13.73 -3.36 9.35
C GLY A 316 12.57 -2.47 9.78
N ASP A 317 12.38 -1.35 9.09
CA ASP A 317 11.19 -0.49 9.23
C ASP A 317 10.04 -0.91 8.29
N HIS A 318 10.28 -1.90 7.43
CA HIS A 318 9.28 -2.59 6.63
C HIS A 318 8.99 -3.99 7.17
N ARG A 319 7.74 -4.43 6.99
CA ARG A 319 7.21 -5.74 7.33
C ARG A 319 6.89 -6.50 6.04
N PRO A 320 7.34 -7.75 5.91
CA PRO A 320 7.06 -8.58 4.77
C PRO A 320 5.57 -8.81 4.54
N VAL A 321 5.16 -8.84 3.27
CA VAL A 321 3.82 -9.27 2.87
C VAL A 321 3.91 -10.68 2.33
N LEU A 322 3.13 -11.59 2.88
CA LEU A 322 2.97 -12.96 2.40
C LEU A 322 1.57 -13.12 1.82
N ALA A 323 1.46 -13.80 0.69
CA ALA A 323 0.19 -14.15 0.08
C ALA A 323 0.18 -15.61 -0.37
N VAL A 324 -0.98 -16.24 -0.29
CA VAL A 324 -1.29 -17.51 -0.95
C VAL A 324 -2.34 -17.21 -2.01
N LEU A 325 -1.96 -17.44 -3.27
CA LEU A 325 -2.82 -17.26 -4.44
C LEU A 325 -3.20 -18.62 -5.00
N GLY A 326 -4.48 -18.84 -5.28
CA GLY A 326 -4.96 -20.00 -6.01
C GLY A 326 -4.85 -19.76 -7.51
N GLN A 327 -4.13 -20.64 -8.20
CA GLN A 327 -4.13 -20.74 -9.66
C GLN A 327 -5.16 -21.81 -10.09
N PRO A 328 -6.07 -21.51 -11.03
CA PRO A 328 -7.00 -22.51 -11.55
C PRO A 328 -6.26 -23.67 -12.23
N ILE A 329 -6.81 -24.89 -12.11
CA ILE A 329 -6.31 -26.13 -12.75
C ILE A 329 -6.78 -26.24 -14.19
#